data_AF-A0A522V7M4-F1
#
_entry.id   AF-A0A522V7M4-F1
#
_cell.length_a   1.000
_cell.length_b   1.000
_cell.length_c   1.000
_cell.angle_alpha   90.00
_cell.angle_beta   90.00
_cell.angle_gamma   90.00
#
_symmetry.space_group_name_H-M   'P 1'
#
loop_
_entity.id
_entity.type
_entity.pdbx_description
1 polymer ?
#
loop_
_entity_poly.entity_id
_entity_poly.type
_entity_poly.pdbx_seq_one_letter_code
_entity_poly.pdbx_strand_id
1 'polypeptide(L)'
;MELNIEQLAKEYENKTPQEIVELAFGKFTNIAISFSGAEDVVLIDMAKRTGTNFRVFSLDTGRLHPETYQFIEEVRKVYNINIEVFFANRDATEKLVKEKGLFSFYKDGHKECCDVRKVDPLKRALSTVDAWITGQRKDQSP
;
A
#
# COMPACT_ATOMS: atom_id res chain seq x y z
N MET A 1 -22.34 -8.41 10.11
CA MET A 1 -22.17 -9.81 9.68
C MET A 1 -20.71 -10.13 9.93
N GLU A 2 -20.42 -11.03 10.86
CA GLU A 2 -19.04 -11.36 11.22
C GLU A 2 -18.44 -12.23 10.11
N LEU A 3 -17.35 -11.78 9.48
CA LEU A 3 -16.68 -12.53 8.43
C LEU A 3 -15.85 -13.65 9.05
N ASN A 4 -16.10 -14.89 8.64
CA ASN A 4 -15.22 -16.01 9.00
C ASN A 4 -13.97 -15.97 8.12
N ILE A 5 -12.95 -15.24 8.59
CA ILE A 5 -11.69 -15.03 7.85
C ILE A 5 -10.96 -16.34 7.58
N GLU A 6 -10.93 -17.27 8.54
CA GLU A 6 -10.25 -18.56 8.37
C GLU A 6 -10.89 -19.42 7.29
N GLN A 7 -12.23 -19.42 7.24
CA GLN A 7 -12.96 -20.16 6.20
C GLN A 7 -12.73 -19.53 4.82
N LEU A 8 -12.84 -18.20 4.71
CA LEU A 8 -12.60 -17.49 3.45
C LEU A 8 -11.16 -17.70 2.96
N ALA A 9 -10.16 -17.66 3.85
CA ALA A 9 -8.77 -17.89 3.49
C ALA A 9 -8.54 -19.29 2.89
N LYS A 10 -9.19 -20.33 3.45
CA LYS A 10 -9.12 -21.70 2.90
C LYS A 10 -9.83 -21.82 1.56
N GLU A 11 -11.02 -21.23 1.44
CA GLU A 11 -11.82 -21.29 0.21
C GLU A 11 -11.13 -20.57 -0.96
N TYR A 12 -10.41 -19.49 -0.68
CA TYR A 12 -9.76 -18.65 -1.68
C TYR A 12 -8.28 -18.95 -1.92
N GLU A 13 -7.70 -19.97 -1.26
CA GLU A 13 -6.27 -20.30 -1.35
C GLU A 13 -5.80 -20.58 -2.79
N ASN A 14 -6.63 -21.24 -3.59
CA ASN A 14 -6.31 -21.64 -4.97
C ASN A 14 -7.11 -20.83 -6.02
N LYS A 15 -7.74 -19.74 -5.60
CA LYS A 15 -8.53 -18.87 -6.47
C LYS A 15 -7.63 -17.91 -7.22
N THR A 16 -8.12 -17.45 -8.37
CA THR A 16 -7.40 -16.44 -9.15
C THR A 16 -7.35 -15.12 -8.39
N PRO A 17 -6.32 -14.27 -8.62
CA PRO A 17 -6.28 -12.93 -8.03
C PRO A 17 -7.54 -12.11 -8.31
N GLN A 18 -8.15 -12.26 -9.49
CA GLN A 18 -9.39 -11.60 -9.88
C GLN A 18 -10.56 -12.02 -8.98
N GLU A 19 -10.75 -13.33 -8.75
CA GLU A 19 -11.81 -13.82 -7.84
C GLU A 19 -11.61 -13.32 -6.40
N ILE A 20 -10.36 -13.23 -5.93
CA ILE A 20 -10.03 -12.71 -4.59
C ILE A 20 -10.35 -11.21 -4.50
N VAL A 21 -10.00 -10.44 -5.53
CA VAL A 21 -10.27 -9.00 -5.63
C VAL A 21 -11.78 -8.73 -5.69
N GLU A 22 -12.52 -9.50 -6.49
CA GLU A 22 -13.98 -9.42 -6.58
C GLU A 22 -14.66 -9.74 -5.25
N LEU A 23 -14.19 -10.77 -4.52
CA LEU A 23 -14.66 -11.04 -3.16
C LEU A 23 -14.45 -9.83 -2.26
N ALA A 24 -13.25 -9.27 -2.24
CA ALA A 24 -12.90 -8.17 -1.34
C ALA A 24 -13.80 -6.95 -1.57
N PHE A 25 -13.99 -6.54 -2.84
CA PHE A 25 -14.90 -5.45 -3.20
C PHE A 25 -16.38 -5.77 -2.98
N GLY A 26 -16.77 -7.05 -3.05
CA GLY A 26 -18.12 -7.49 -2.70
C GLY A 26 -18.41 -7.48 -1.18
N LYS A 27 -17.38 -7.55 -0.34
CA LYS A 27 -17.51 -7.56 1.14
C LYS A 27 -17.30 -6.20 1.79
N PHE A 28 -16.45 -5.36 1.22
CA PHE A 28 -16.05 -4.08 1.82
C PHE A 28 -16.31 -2.92 0.86
N THR A 29 -17.03 -1.91 1.35
CA THR A 29 -17.27 -0.66 0.60
C THR A 29 -16.14 0.36 0.81
N ASN A 30 -15.56 0.43 2.02
CA ASN A 30 -14.42 1.29 2.34
C ASN A 30 -13.11 0.47 2.36
N ILE A 31 -12.62 0.15 1.17
CA ILE A 31 -11.41 -0.66 0.93
C ILE A 31 -10.42 0.11 0.06
N ALA A 32 -9.13 -0.08 0.31
CA ALA A 32 -8.07 0.56 -0.47
C ALA A 32 -6.99 -0.41 -0.95
N ILE A 33 -6.39 -0.08 -2.10
CA ILE A 33 -5.17 -0.73 -2.60
C ILE A 33 -3.96 0.07 -2.13
N SER A 34 -3.01 -0.61 -1.49
CA SER A 34 -1.70 -0.06 -1.17
C SER A 34 -0.81 -0.15 -2.41
N PHE A 35 -0.46 0.99 -2.99
CA PHE A 35 0.34 1.11 -4.20
C PHE A 35 1.76 1.60 -3.88
N SER A 36 2.74 0.75 -4.11
CA SER A 36 4.16 0.98 -3.80
C SER A 36 5.10 0.83 -5.00
N GLY A 37 4.64 0.25 -6.10
CA GLY A 37 5.47 0.01 -7.28
C GLY A 37 4.75 -0.72 -8.41
N ALA A 38 5.51 -1.14 -9.42
CA ALA A 38 4.97 -1.70 -10.67
C ALA A 38 4.05 -2.91 -10.46
N GLU A 39 4.32 -3.77 -9.47
CA GLU A 39 3.54 -4.99 -9.26
C GLU A 39 2.11 -4.70 -8.78
N ASP A 40 1.93 -3.61 -8.02
CA ASP A 40 0.64 -3.19 -7.49
C ASP A 40 -0.26 -2.56 -8.59
N VAL A 41 0.29 -2.15 -9.73
CA VAL A 41 -0.51 -1.63 -10.86
C VAL A 41 -1.44 -2.72 -11.41
N VAL A 42 -1.02 -3.98 -11.37
CA VAL A 42 -1.87 -5.11 -11.76
C VAL A 42 -3.12 -5.18 -10.86
N LEU A 43 -3.00 -4.88 -9.57
CA LEU A 43 -4.16 -4.83 -8.67
C LEU A 43 -5.09 -3.65 -9.00
N ILE A 44 -4.53 -2.49 -9.35
CA ILE A 44 -5.30 -1.33 -9.81
C ILE A 44 -6.06 -1.68 -11.10
N ASP A 45 -5.40 -2.38 -12.05
CA ASP A 45 -6.02 -2.83 -13.29
C ASP A 45 -7.18 -3.79 -13.03
N MET A 46 -6.95 -4.80 -12.19
CA MET A 46 -7.98 -5.76 -11.78
C MET A 46 -9.16 -5.06 -11.11
N ALA A 47 -8.90 -4.15 -10.17
CA ALA A 47 -9.93 -3.38 -9.48
C ALA A 47 -10.71 -2.45 -10.43
N LYS A 48 -10.05 -1.87 -11.43
CA LYS A 48 -10.75 -1.05 -12.43
C LYS A 48 -11.76 -1.86 -13.24
N ARG A 49 -11.46 -3.12 -13.52
CA ARG A 49 -12.32 -4.03 -14.30
C ARG A 49 -13.55 -4.51 -13.55
N THR A 50 -13.55 -4.52 -12.22
CA THR A 50 -14.73 -4.90 -11.43
C THR A 50 -15.85 -3.85 -11.50
N GLY A 51 -15.53 -2.61 -11.89
CA GLY A 51 -16.49 -1.50 -11.97
C GLY A 51 -16.93 -0.93 -10.62
N THR A 52 -16.39 -1.44 -9.50
CA THR A 52 -16.65 -0.92 -8.16
C THR A 52 -15.78 0.30 -7.87
N ASN A 53 -16.27 1.22 -7.03
CA ASN A 53 -15.42 2.28 -6.50
C ASN A 53 -14.39 1.68 -5.54
N PHE A 54 -13.14 2.14 -5.65
CA PHE A 54 -12.05 1.75 -4.76
C PHE A 54 -11.14 2.95 -4.49
N ARG A 55 -10.41 2.87 -3.38
CA ARG A 55 -9.38 3.83 -3.01
C ARG A 55 -8.01 3.28 -3.34
N VAL A 56 -7.06 4.15 -3.64
CA VAL A 56 -5.64 3.79 -3.81
C VAL A 56 -4.83 4.76 -2.98
N PHE A 57 -3.87 4.24 -2.21
CA PHE A 57 -2.94 5.07 -1.48
C PHE A 57 -1.49 4.65 -1.72
N SER A 58 -0.59 5.62 -1.63
CA SER A 58 0.86 5.42 -1.68
C SER A 58 1.52 6.06 -0.47
N LEU A 59 2.61 5.46 0.01
CA LEU A 59 3.38 5.97 1.13
C LEU A 59 4.57 6.77 0.62
N ASP A 60 4.53 8.09 0.79
CA ASP A 60 5.68 8.92 0.48
C ASP A 60 6.63 8.97 1.69
N THR A 61 7.71 8.19 1.58
CA THR A 61 8.79 8.14 2.57
C THR A 61 9.66 9.41 2.59
N GLY A 62 9.51 10.31 1.61
CA GLY A 62 10.35 11.46 1.33
C GLY A 62 11.70 11.10 0.72
N ARG A 63 11.90 9.82 0.35
CA ARG A 63 13.16 9.25 -0.15
C ARG A 63 12.95 8.27 -1.30
N LEU A 64 11.79 8.33 -1.96
CA LEU A 64 11.53 7.54 -3.16
C LEU A 64 12.41 8.02 -4.32
N HIS A 65 12.63 7.15 -5.30
CA HIS A 65 13.30 7.55 -6.53
C HIS A 65 12.43 8.58 -7.27
N PRO A 66 13.00 9.59 -7.95
CA PRO A 66 12.25 10.51 -8.80
C PRO A 66 11.35 9.78 -9.82
N GLU A 67 11.84 8.67 -10.37
CA GLU A 67 11.12 7.81 -11.31
C GLU A 67 9.86 7.20 -10.67
N THR A 68 9.90 6.89 -9.36
CA THR A 68 8.72 6.39 -8.63
C THR A 68 7.62 7.45 -8.55
N TYR A 69 7.97 8.72 -8.34
CA TYR A 69 6.97 9.80 -8.35
C TYR A 69 6.36 9.99 -9.75
N GLN A 70 7.20 9.97 -10.78
CA GLN A 70 6.74 10.07 -12.17
C GLN A 70 5.78 8.91 -12.51
N PHE A 71 6.13 7.70 -12.08
CA PHE A 71 5.30 6.53 -12.30
C PHE A 71 3.98 6.57 -11.52
N ILE A 72 3.98 7.03 -10.26
CA ILE A 72 2.74 7.23 -9.49
C ILE A 72 1.80 8.20 -10.23
N GLU A 73 2.35 9.30 -10.74
CA GLU A 73 1.57 10.30 -11.49
C GLU A 73 1.10 9.77 -12.85
N GLU A 74 1.89 8.93 -13.52
CA GLU A 74 1.50 8.25 -14.75
C GLU A 74 0.32 7.30 -14.50
N VAL A 75 0.41 6.43 -13.50
CA VAL A 75 -0.67 5.51 -13.11
C VAL A 75 -1.94 6.28 -12.76
N ARG A 76 -1.82 7.39 -12.01
CA ARG A 76 -2.94 8.27 -11.67
C ARG A 76 -3.67 8.77 -12.91
N LYS A 77 -2.93 9.20 -13.93
CA LYS A 77 -3.47 9.70 -15.20
C LYS A 77 -4.07 8.60 -16.06
N VAL A 78 -3.35 7.49 -16.25
CA VAL A 78 -3.76 6.37 -17.11
C VAL A 78 -5.07 5.74 -16.64
N TYR A 79 -5.18 5.48 -15.33
CA TYR A 79 -6.38 4.86 -14.76
C TYR A 79 -7.49 5.88 -14.41
N ASN A 80 -7.18 7.18 -14.52
CA ASN A 80 -8.02 8.29 -14.11
C ASN A 80 -8.61 8.08 -12.70
N ILE A 81 -7.71 7.90 -11.73
CA ILE A 81 -8.03 7.66 -10.32
C ILE A 81 -7.38 8.74 -9.46
N ASN A 82 -7.88 8.92 -8.24
CA ASN A 82 -7.15 9.66 -7.22
C ASN A 82 -6.23 8.69 -6.45
N ILE A 83 -4.97 9.05 -6.28
CA ILE A 83 -4.01 8.30 -5.45
C ILE A 83 -3.72 9.15 -4.22
N GLU A 84 -4.14 8.66 -3.05
CA GLU A 84 -3.94 9.33 -1.78
C GLU A 84 -2.47 9.15 -1.34
N VAL A 85 -1.73 10.25 -1.21
CA VAL A 85 -0.31 10.20 -0.81
C VAL A 85 -0.19 10.50 0.69
N PHE A 86 0.29 9.51 1.45
CA PHE A 86 0.55 9.65 2.88
C PHE A 86 2.04 9.90 3.11
N PHE A 87 2.38 11.15 3.44
CA PHE A 87 3.76 11.57 3.73
C PHE A 87 4.25 11.11 5.10
N ALA A 88 5.55 10.85 5.24
CA ALA A 88 6.17 10.67 6.55
C ALA A 88 5.85 11.83 7.52
N ASN A 89 5.69 11.53 8.82
CA ASN A 89 5.47 12.58 9.81
C ASN A 89 6.71 13.49 9.89
N ARG A 90 6.49 14.80 9.73
CA ARG A 90 7.56 15.81 9.71
C ARG A 90 8.40 15.77 10.99
N ASP A 91 7.77 15.95 12.14
CA ASP A 91 8.47 16.12 13.41
C ASP A 91 9.26 14.86 13.80
N ALA A 92 8.69 13.67 13.57
CA ALA A 92 9.40 12.40 13.79
C ALA A 92 10.59 12.23 12.82
N THR A 93 10.42 12.66 11.57
CA THR A 93 11.49 12.61 10.55
C THR A 93 12.62 13.58 10.88
N GLU A 94 12.30 14.81 11.26
CA GLU A 94 13.27 15.83 11.66
C GLU A 94 14.07 15.37 12.87
N LYS A 95 13.41 14.80 13.89
CA LYS A 95 14.08 14.22 15.05
C LYS A 95 15.07 13.13 14.65
N LEU A 96 14.64 12.13 13.87
CA LEU A 96 15.49 11.04 13.40
C LEU A 96 16.74 11.56 12.67
N VAL A 97 16.55 12.49 11.73
CA VAL A 97 17.65 13.06 10.94
C VAL A 97 18.58 13.91 11.79
N LYS A 98 18.05 14.69 12.73
CA LYS A 98 18.85 15.50 13.65
C LYS A 98 19.75 14.64 14.54
N GLU A 99 19.24 13.52 15.03
CA GLU A 99 19.96 12.64 15.96
C GLU A 99 20.91 11.67 15.26
N LYS A 100 20.53 11.16 14.08
CA LYS A 100 21.25 10.03 13.42
C LYS A 100 21.64 10.28 11.96
N GLY A 101 21.36 11.47 11.43
CA GLY A 101 21.65 11.83 10.04
C GLY A 101 20.70 11.19 9.02
N LEU A 102 21.03 11.36 7.74
CA LEU A 102 20.16 10.96 6.61
C LEU A 102 20.23 9.47 6.24
N PHE A 103 21.17 8.72 6.84
CA PHE A 103 21.58 7.39 6.40
C PHE A 103 21.85 6.42 7.57
N SER A 104 21.18 6.60 8.71
CA SER A 104 21.33 5.72 9.89
C SER A 104 21.09 4.25 9.57
N PHE A 105 20.19 3.97 8.63
CA PHE A 105 19.81 2.62 8.20
C PHE A 105 20.95 1.76 7.62
N TYR A 106 22.06 2.36 7.17
CA TYR A 106 23.24 1.59 6.76
C TYR A 106 24.03 1.01 7.93
N LYS A 107 23.87 1.58 9.13
CA LYS A 107 24.61 1.17 10.34
C LYS A 107 23.70 0.45 11.33
N ASP A 108 22.50 0.99 11.54
CA ASP A 108 21.56 0.55 12.58
C ASP A 108 20.50 -0.42 12.04
N GLY A 109 20.52 -0.68 10.73
CA GLY A 109 19.46 -1.38 10.01
C GLY A 109 18.26 -0.48 9.70
N HIS A 110 17.40 -0.92 8.78
CA HIS A 110 16.33 -0.09 8.24
C HIS A 110 15.14 0.12 9.18
N LYS A 111 15.05 -0.63 10.29
CA LYS A 111 13.84 -0.72 11.12
C LYS A 111 13.33 0.65 11.57
N GLU A 112 14.16 1.44 12.24
CA GLU A 112 13.75 2.76 12.77
C GLU A 112 13.39 3.75 11.66
N CYS A 113 14.18 3.78 10.58
CA CYS A 113 13.89 4.61 9.41
C CYS A 113 12.54 4.23 8.77
N CYS A 114 12.28 2.93 8.59
CA CYS A 114 11.02 2.43 8.09
C CYS A 114 9.86 2.64 9.07
N ASP A 115 10.08 2.53 10.37
CA ASP A 115 9.06 2.80 11.38
C ASP A 115 8.53 4.24 11.23
N VAL A 116 9.43 5.22 11.12
CA VAL A 116 9.10 6.64 10.96
C VAL A 116 8.55 6.97 9.57
N ARG A 117 9.22 6.50 8.51
CA ARG A 117 8.91 6.94 7.13
C ARG A 117 7.87 6.09 6.42
N LYS A 118 7.61 4.86 6.88
CA LYS A 118 6.71 3.91 6.22
C LYS A 118 5.61 3.39 7.14
N VAL A 119 5.96 2.84 8.31
CA VAL A 119 4.99 2.17 9.19
C VAL A 119 4.03 3.18 9.83
N ASP A 120 4.53 4.31 10.31
CA ASP A 120 3.69 5.38 10.86
C ASP A 120 2.69 5.95 9.84
N PRO A 121 3.08 6.42 8.63
CA PRO A 121 2.12 6.85 7.63
C PRO A 121 1.19 5.73 7.15
N LEU A 122 1.67 4.49 7.09
CA LEU A 122 0.83 3.32 6.81
C LEU A 122 -0.29 3.21 7.84
N LYS A 123 0.02 3.17 9.15
CA LYS A 123 -1.00 3.10 10.21
C LYS A 123 -2.06 4.20 10.07
N ARG A 124 -1.66 5.42 9.70
CA ARG A 124 -2.60 6.51 9.43
C ARG A 124 -3.49 6.22 8.22
N ALA A 125 -2.94 5.76 7.10
CA ALA A 125 -3.73 5.38 5.92
C ALA A 125 -4.76 4.30 6.28
N LEU A 126 -4.32 3.27 6.99
CA LEU A 126 -5.15 2.11 7.35
C LEU A 126 -6.24 2.45 8.35
N SER A 127 -6.02 3.45 9.22
CA SER A 127 -7.07 3.95 10.12
C SER A 127 -8.27 4.56 9.41
N THR A 128 -8.19 4.77 8.09
CA THR A 128 -9.27 5.35 7.27
C THR A 128 -10.05 4.31 6.47
N VAL A 129 -9.71 3.02 6.55
CA VAL A 129 -10.32 1.93 5.75
C VAL A 129 -10.70 0.74 6.62
N ASP A 130 -11.69 -0.04 6.16
CA ASP A 130 -12.11 -1.27 6.84
C ASP A 130 -11.31 -2.49 6.37
N ALA A 131 -10.73 -2.43 5.17
CA ALA A 131 -9.89 -3.45 4.57
C ALA A 131 -8.87 -2.84 3.60
N TRP A 132 -7.80 -3.59 3.30
CA TRP A 132 -6.84 -3.21 2.25
C TRP A 132 -6.38 -4.39 1.42
N ILE A 133 -5.82 -4.11 0.24
CA ILE A 133 -5.16 -5.07 -0.64
C ILE A 133 -3.72 -4.61 -0.92
N THR A 134 -2.76 -5.55 -0.93
CA THR A 134 -1.34 -5.32 -1.27
C THR A 134 -0.89 -6.30 -2.35
N GLY A 135 0.05 -5.92 -3.21
CA GLY A 135 0.65 -6.81 -4.21
C GLY A 135 1.76 -7.73 -3.70
N GLN A 136 1.77 -8.03 -2.40
CA GLN A 136 2.74 -8.96 -1.81
C GLN A 136 2.53 -10.37 -2.35
N ARG A 137 3.62 -11.02 -2.77
CA ARG A 137 3.59 -12.38 -3.30
C ARG A 137 4.59 -13.28 -2.59
N LYS A 138 4.29 -14.58 -2.55
CA LYS A 138 5.14 -15.60 -1.89
C LYS A 138 6.54 -15.68 -2.50
N ASP A 139 6.70 -15.40 -3.80
CA ASP A 139 7.98 -15.44 -4.53
C ASP A 139 8.89 -14.24 -4.25
N GLN A 140 8.43 -13.22 -3.52
CA GLN A 140 9.23 -12.04 -3.17
C GLN A 140 10.06 -12.20 -1.88
N SER A 141 9.90 -13.31 -1.16
CA SER A 141 10.67 -13.64 0.03
C SER A 141 11.57 -14.86 -0.23
N PRO A 142 12.83 -14.86 0.26
CA PRO A 142 13.73 -16.01 0.17
C PRO A 142 13.19 -17.28 0.85
#